data_AF-A0A258D1R8-F1
#
_entry.id   AF-A0A258D1R8-F1
#
_cell.length_a   1.000
_cell.length_b   1.000
_cell.length_c   1.000
_cell.angle_alpha   90.00
_cell.angle_beta   90.00
_cell.angle_gamma   90.00
#
_symmetry.space_group_name_H-M   'P 1'
#
loop_
_entity.id
_entity.type
_entity.pdbx_description
1 polymer ?
#
loop_
_entity_poly.entity_id
_entity_poly.type
_entity_poly.pdbx_seq_one_letter_code
_entity_poly.pdbx_strand_id
1 'polypeptide(L)'
;MSRLSLTPERTLPQDALTAALLGRIWRPDVAGPAIVTLREGMLVDVTRAFPTSRDLCETPDPAAALRAAPGEPVATLADILANTPVDGRDPARPWLLSPLDLQVVKAAGVTFAVSMLERVIEEKARGNPAAAATI
;
A
#
# COMPACT_ATOMS: atom_id res chain seq x y z
N MET A 1 16.56 18.41 -1.97
CA MET A 1 15.42 17.75 -1.29
C MET A 1 15.99 16.76 -0.28
N SER A 2 15.41 16.65 0.91
CA SER A 2 15.86 15.67 1.92
C SER A 2 15.61 14.26 1.39
N ARG A 3 16.61 13.38 1.44
CA ARG A 3 16.46 11.99 1.00
C ARG A 3 15.57 11.25 1.99
N LEU A 4 14.52 10.60 1.49
CA LEU A 4 13.64 9.79 2.33
C LEU A 4 14.45 8.61 2.91
N SER A 5 14.64 8.61 4.23
CA SER A 5 15.31 7.50 4.94
C SER A 5 14.26 6.56 5.51
N LEU A 6 14.22 5.33 4.95
CA LEU A 6 13.30 4.26 5.35
C LEU A 6 14.08 3.21 6.14
N THR A 7 13.64 2.94 7.37
CA THR A 7 14.20 1.87 8.22
C THR A 7 13.08 0.98 8.73
N PRO A 8 13.34 -0.29 9.07
CA PRO A 8 12.31 -1.18 9.62
C PRO A 8 11.58 -0.58 10.83
N GLU A 9 12.30 0.07 11.74
CA GLU A 9 11.76 0.64 12.99
C GLU A 9 10.77 1.77 12.74
N ARG A 10 10.92 2.48 11.61
CA ARG A 10 10.04 3.61 11.22
C ARG A 10 8.96 3.22 10.21
N THR A 11 9.02 2.00 9.68
CA THR A 11 8.13 1.54 8.60
C THR A 11 7.16 0.49 9.09
N LEU A 12 7.58 -0.37 10.01
CA LEU A 12 6.76 -1.47 10.52
C LEU A 12 5.73 -1.00 11.55
N PRO A 13 4.56 -1.65 11.62
CA PRO A 13 3.60 -1.40 12.68
C PRO A 13 4.14 -1.90 14.03
N GLN A 14 3.57 -1.41 15.13
CA GLN A 14 4.00 -1.76 16.49
C GLN A 14 3.87 -3.26 16.80
N ASP A 15 2.92 -3.94 16.16
CA ASP A 15 2.62 -5.37 16.32
C ASP A 15 3.27 -6.25 15.24
N ALA A 16 4.29 -5.76 14.53
CA ALA A 16 4.89 -6.46 13.39
C ALA A 16 5.38 -7.89 13.68
N LEU A 17 5.73 -8.21 14.93
CA LEU A 17 6.15 -9.56 15.33
C LEU A 17 5.02 -10.60 15.27
N THR A 18 3.76 -10.16 15.36
CA THR A 18 2.58 -11.04 15.37
C THR A 18 1.64 -10.77 14.20
N ALA A 19 1.82 -9.66 13.47
CA ALA A 19 1.04 -9.29 12.29
C ALA A 19 1.29 -10.23 11.10
N ALA A 20 0.30 -10.35 10.21
CA ALA A 20 0.48 -10.90 8.87
C ALA A 20 0.75 -9.72 7.91
N LEU A 21 2.01 -9.57 7.49
CA LEU A 21 2.43 -8.42 6.69
C LEU A 21 2.53 -8.82 5.22
N LEU A 22 1.64 -8.26 4.40
CA LEU A 22 1.64 -8.38 2.94
C LEU A 22 2.41 -7.22 2.32
N GLY A 23 3.28 -7.51 1.37
CA GLY A 23 3.95 -6.52 0.55
C GLY A 23 4.05 -6.94 -0.91
N ARG A 24 4.48 -6.00 -1.73
CA ARG A 24 4.89 -6.24 -3.12
C ARG A 24 6.27 -5.68 -3.35
N ILE A 25 7.09 -6.40 -4.09
CA ILE A 25 8.41 -5.92 -4.52
C ILE A 25 8.55 -6.07 -6.02
N TRP A 26 9.40 -5.23 -6.62
CA TRP A 26 9.96 -5.53 -7.93
C TRP A 26 11.19 -6.42 -7.74
N ARG A 27 11.25 -7.53 -8.47
CA ARG A 27 12.37 -8.48 -8.48
C ARG A 27 13.08 -8.43 -9.84
N PRO A 28 14.29 -7.84 -9.91
CA PRO A 28 15.05 -7.75 -11.16
C PRO A 28 15.42 -9.11 -11.76
N ASP A 29 15.66 -10.11 -10.92
CA ASP A 29 16.07 -11.47 -11.28
C ASP A 29 14.98 -12.25 -12.05
N VAL A 30 13.71 -11.93 -11.82
CA VAL A 30 12.57 -12.48 -12.59
C VAL A 30 11.90 -11.42 -13.49
N ALA A 31 12.49 -10.23 -13.59
CA ALA A 31 11.98 -9.09 -14.36
C ALA A 31 10.49 -8.76 -14.10
N GLY A 32 10.04 -8.82 -12.85
CA GLY A 32 8.61 -8.70 -12.54
C GLY A 32 8.28 -8.39 -11.08
N PRO A 33 7.01 -8.09 -10.79
CA PRO A 33 6.52 -7.94 -9.42
C PRO A 33 6.40 -9.29 -8.72
N ALA A 34 6.61 -9.30 -7.41
CA ALA A 34 6.40 -10.46 -6.54
C ALA A 34 5.55 -10.07 -5.33
N ILE A 35 4.69 -11.00 -4.89
CA ILE A 35 3.95 -10.92 -3.63
C ILE A 35 4.86 -11.46 -2.52
N VAL A 36 5.05 -10.67 -1.47
CA VAL A 36 5.94 -11.04 -0.36
C VAL A 36 5.25 -10.95 0.99
N THR A 37 5.76 -11.72 1.94
CA THR A 37 5.46 -11.56 3.36
C THR A 37 6.74 -11.40 4.17
N LEU A 38 6.66 -10.72 5.31
CA LEU A 38 7.78 -10.56 6.24
C LEU A 38 7.81 -11.70 7.25
N ARG A 39 8.95 -12.39 7.36
CA ARG A 39 9.22 -13.41 8.37
C ARG A 39 10.60 -13.15 8.97
N GLU A 40 10.65 -12.89 10.27
CA GLU A 40 11.92 -12.70 11.01
C GLU A 40 12.87 -11.68 10.35
N GLY A 41 12.32 -10.58 9.81
CA GLY A 41 13.09 -9.53 9.12
C GLY A 41 13.44 -9.83 7.65
N MET A 42 13.10 -11.02 7.13
CA MET A 42 13.29 -11.44 5.75
C MET A 42 12.00 -11.28 4.94
N LEU A 43 12.06 -10.66 3.76
CA LEU A 43 10.96 -10.74 2.81
C LEU A 43 11.03 -12.08 2.07
N VAL A 44 9.90 -12.78 2.10
CA VAL A 44 9.73 -14.11 1.53
C VAL A 44 8.72 -14.01 0.39
N ASP A 45 9.12 -14.45 -0.80
CA ASP A 45 8.27 -14.48 -2.00
C ASP A 45 7.26 -15.64 -1.90
N VAL A 46 5.99 -15.28 -1.93
CA VAL A 46 4.84 -16.20 -1.89
C VAL A 46 3.99 -16.13 -3.17
N THR A 47 4.55 -15.55 -4.25
CA THR A 47 3.86 -15.35 -5.54
C THR A 47 3.32 -16.64 -6.14
N ARG A 48 3.99 -17.77 -5.88
CA ARG A 48 3.51 -19.09 -6.31
C ARG A 48 2.17 -19.49 -5.67
N ALA A 49 1.90 -19.03 -4.45
CA ALA A 49 0.61 -19.24 -3.78
C ALA A 49 -0.41 -18.17 -4.18
N PHE A 50 0.02 -16.92 -4.34
CA PHE A 50 -0.83 -15.79 -4.67
C PHE A 50 -0.17 -14.95 -5.78
N PRO A 51 -0.61 -15.08 -7.04
CA PRO A 51 -0.05 -14.30 -8.15
C PRO A 51 -0.25 -12.79 -7.99
N THR A 52 -1.30 -12.37 -7.27
CA THR A 52 -1.62 -10.96 -6.98
C THR A 52 -2.01 -10.76 -5.52
N SER A 53 -1.83 -9.53 -5.01
CA SER A 53 -2.37 -9.10 -3.72
C SER A 53 -3.89 -9.24 -3.69
N ARG A 54 -4.57 -9.02 -4.83
CA ARG A 54 -6.01 -9.26 -4.96
C ARG A 54 -6.36 -10.71 -4.66
N ASP A 55 -5.67 -11.67 -5.27
CA ASP A 55 -5.97 -13.10 -5.07
C ASP A 55 -5.86 -13.51 -3.59
N LEU A 56 -4.85 -12.98 -2.88
CA LEU A 56 -4.72 -13.18 -1.44
C LEU A 56 -5.87 -12.53 -0.65
N CYS A 57 -6.17 -11.27 -0.92
CA CYS A 57 -7.19 -10.51 -0.19
C CYS A 57 -8.62 -11.06 -0.38
N GLU A 58 -8.89 -11.76 -1.49
CA GLU A 58 -10.19 -12.39 -1.78
C GLU A 58 -10.34 -13.79 -1.14
N THR A 59 -9.33 -14.29 -0.44
CA THR A 59 -9.46 -15.53 0.34
C THR A 59 -10.36 -15.34 1.57
N PRO A 60 -10.99 -16.39 2.10
CA PRO A 60 -11.85 -16.27 3.28
C PRO A 60 -11.15 -15.74 4.53
N ASP A 61 -9.85 -16.05 4.69
CA ASP A 61 -8.99 -15.53 5.77
C ASP A 61 -7.61 -15.20 5.20
N PRO A 62 -7.41 -13.97 4.68
CA PRO A 62 -6.15 -13.57 4.06
C PRO A 62 -4.96 -13.60 5.01
N ALA A 63 -5.17 -13.30 6.30
CA ALA A 63 -4.09 -13.31 7.26
C ALA A 63 -3.60 -14.74 7.55
N ALA A 64 -4.53 -15.69 7.74
CA ALA A 64 -4.17 -17.10 7.90
C ALA A 64 -3.53 -17.67 6.62
N ALA A 65 -4.10 -17.36 5.46
CA ALA A 65 -3.59 -17.79 4.16
C ALA A 65 -2.15 -17.31 3.90
N LEU A 66 -1.86 -16.04 4.21
CA LEU A 66 -0.52 -15.47 4.06
C LEU A 66 0.52 -16.11 5.00
N ARG A 67 0.13 -16.37 6.26
CA ARG A 67 1.01 -17.03 7.24
C ARG A 67 1.37 -18.45 6.80
N ALA A 68 0.41 -19.19 6.24
CA ALA A 68 0.59 -20.58 5.81
C ALA A 68 1.32 -20.71 4.46
N ALA A 69 1.41 -19.65 3.67
CA ALA A 69 1.95 -19.71 2.32
C ALA A 69 3.42 -20.15 2.29
N PRO A 70 3.79 -21.21 1.55
CA PRO A 70 5.19 -21.53 1.33
C PRO A 70 5.83 -20.45 0.45
N GLY A 71 7.13 -20.22 0.64
CA GLY A 71 7.83 -19.20 -0.13
C GLY A 71 9.34 -19.28 0.01
N GLU A 72 10.03 -18.49 -0.80
CA GLU A 72 11.50 -18.41 -0.84
C GLU A 72 12.00 -17.08 -0.27
N PRO A 73 13.07 -17.05 0.55
CA PRO A 73 13.64 -15.81 1.03
C PRO A 73 14.26 -15.01 -0.13
N VAL A 74 13.99 -13.71 -0.18
CA VAL A 74 14.51 -12.81 -1.23
C VAL A 74 15.64 -11.95 -0.69
N ALA A 75 15.34 -11.11 0.30
CA ALA A 75 16.30 -10.23 0.95
C ALA A 75 15.73 -9.69 2.26
N THR A 76 16.58 -9.10 3.09
CA THR A 76 16.14 -8.46 4.33
C THR A 76 15.24 -7.25 4.01
N LEU A 77 14.28 -6.95 4.89
CA LEU A 77 13.47 -5.76 4.76
C LEU A 77 14.33 -4.49 4.76
N ALA A 78 15.40 -4.45 5.57
CA ALA A 78 16.31 -3.32 5.64
C ALA A 78 16.97 -3.03 4.29
N ASP A 79 17.46 -4.06 3.60
CA ASP A 79 18.09 -3.91 2.28
C ASP A 79 17.11 -3.41 1.22
N ILE A 80 15.88 -3.92 1.25
CA ILE A 80 14.83 -3.51 0.30
C ILE A 80 14.37 -2.08 0.59
N LEU A 81 14.20 -1.70 1.85
CA LEU A 81 13.88 -0.32 2.24
C LEU A 81 14.98 0.65 1.83
N ALA A 82 16.26 0.27 1.98
CA ALA A 82 17.39 1.10 1.56
C ALA A 82 17.41 1.36 0.05
N ASN A 83 16.93 0.43 -0.76
CA ASN A 83 16.84 0.57 -2.22
C ASN A 83 15.49 1.13 -2.72
N THR A 84 14.50 1.31 -1.83
CA THR A 84 13.15 1.73 -2.21
C THR A 84 13.04 3.18 -2.69
N PRO A 85 13.67 4.18 -2.04
CA PRO A 85 13.64 5.56 -2.53
C PRO A 85 14.10 5.66 -3.98
N VAL A 86 13.35 6.39 -4.82
CA VAL A 86 13.68 6.57 -6.25
C VAL A 86 15.04 7.24 -6.41
N ASP A 87 15.37 8.18 -5.52
CA ASP A 87 16.66 8.86 -5.48
C ASP A 87 17.79 7.89 -5.10
N GLY A 88 18.56 7.47 -6.11
CA GLY A 88 19.68 6.55 -5.96
C GLY A 88 19.28 5.09 -5.83
N ARG A 89 18.09 4.71 -6.32
CA ARG A 89 17.70 3.31 -6.51
C ARG A 89 18.64 2.63 -7.49
N ASP A 90 19.14 1.47 -7.11
CA ASP A 90 19.83 0.55 -8.01
C ASP A 90 18.80 -0.36 -8.69
N PRO A 91 18.65 -0.30 -10.03
CA PRO A 91 17.69 -1.14 -10.76
C PRO A 91 18.04 -2.63 -10.74
N ALA A 92 19.27 -3.00 -10.38
CA ALA A 92 19.68 -4.39 -10.23
C ALA A 92 19.29 -5.00 -8.87
N ARG A 93 18.79 -4.20 -7.93
CA ARG A 93 18.37 -4.65 -6.58
C ARG A 93 16.85 -4.56 -6.43
N PRO A 94 16.20 -5.41 -5.62
CA PRO A 94 14.76 -5.30 -5.37
C PRO A 94 14.36 -4.00 -4.66
N TRP A 95 13.10 -3.57 -4.83
CA TRP A 95 12.50 -2.44 -4.11
C TRP A 95 11.01 -2.67 -3.86
N LEU A 96 10.43 -1.98 -2.87
CA LEU A 96 8.99 -2.05 -2.60
C LEU A 96 8.16 -1.40 -3.70
N LEU A 97 7.08 -2.06 -4.08
CA LEU A 97 6.01 -1.53 -4.91
C LEU A 97 4.82 -1.13 -4.03
N SER A 98 3.84 -0.45 -4.64
CA SER A 98 2.52 -0.32 -4.04
C SER A 98 1.99 -1.71 -3.65
N PRO A 99 1.46 -1.89 -2.42
CA PRO A 99 0.85 -3.16 -2.03
C PRO A 99 -0.41 -3.47 -2.85
N LEU A 100 -1.01 -2.43 -3.46
CA LEU A 100 -2.14 -2.55 -4.38
C LEU A 100 -1.67 -2.86 -5.81
N ASP A 101 -2.29 -3.86 -6.43
CA ASP A 101 -2.18 -4.21 -7.86
C ASP A 101 -3.50 -4.01 -8.61
N LEU A 102 -4.44 -4.95 -8.49
CA LEU A 102 -5.69 -4.98 -9.25
C LEU A 102 -6.88 -4.43 -8.45
N GLN A 103 -6.65 -3.99 -7.21
CA GLN A 103 -7.69 -3.41 -6.37
C GLN A 103 -8.08 -2.02 -6.88
N VAL A 104 -9.38 -1.73 -6.81
CA VAL A 104 -9.91 -0.40 -7.13
C VAL A 104 -9.47 0.59 -6.05
N VAL A 105 -8.75 1.63 -6.45
CA VAL A 105 -8.47 2.78 -5.57
C VAL A 105 -9.63 3.76 -5.67
N LYS A 106 -10.50 3.78 -4.66
CA LYS A 106 -11.57 4.77 -4.57
C LYS A 106 -11.13 5.93 -3.70
N ALA A 107 -10.96 7.11 -4.29
CA ALA A 107 -10.89 8.34 -3.54
C ALA A 107 -12.32 8.76 -3.14
N ALA A 108 -12.76 8.34 -1.95
CA ALA A 108 -13.95 8.91 -1.34
C ALA A 108 -13.57 10.29 -0.78
N GLY A 109 -13.38 11.26 -1.66
CA GLY A 109 -13.27 12.64 -1.25
C GLY A 109 -14.56 13.03 -0.55
N VAL A 110 -14.50 13.29 0.75
CA VAL A 110 -15.20 14.50 1.20
C VAL A 110 -14.44 15.65 0.56
N THR A 111 -14.79 15.98 -0.68
CA THR A 111 -14.73 17.38 -1.12
C THR A 111 -15.24 18.16 0.08
N PHE A 112 -14.34 18.93 0.71
CA PHE A 112 -14.41 19.53 2.04
C PHE A 112 -15.83 19.64 2.60
N ALA A 113 -16.04 19.45 3.91
CA ALA A 113 -17.34 19.76 4.52
C ALA A 113 -17.90 21.13 4.06
N VAL A 114 -17.00 22.09 3.78
CA VAL A 114 -17.25 23.35 3.07
C VAL A 114 -17.86 23.16 1.68
N SER A 115 -17.26 22.40 0.78
CA SER A 115 -17.81 22.10 -0.56
C SER A 115 -19.14 21.34 -0.52
N MET A 116 -19.35 20.49 0.49
CA MET A 116 -20.68 19.88 0.71
C MET A 116 -21.70 20.94 1.15
N LEU A 117 -21.32 21.85 2.05
CA LEU A 117 -22.16 22.96 2.50
C LEU A 117 -22.49 23.92 1.36
N GLU A 118 -21.50 24.30 0.54
CA GLU A 118 -21.64 25.15 -0.64
C GLU A 118 -22.63 24.54 -1.64
N ARG A 119 -22.54 23.22 -1.88
CA ARG A 119 -23.47 22.51 -2.76
C ARG A 119 -24.89 22.44 -2.20
N VAL A 120 -25.04 22.29 -0.86
CA VAL A 120 -26.35 22.37 -0.19
C VAL A 120 -26.94 23.77 -0.26
N ILE A 121 -26.13 24.81 -0.07
CA ILE A 121 -26.54 26.21 -0.21
C ILE A 121 -26.99 26.48 -1.65
N GLU A 122 -26.23 26.06 -2.65
CA GLU A 122 -26.58 26.20 -4.06
C GLU A 122 -27.90 25.49 -4.39
N GLU A 123 -28.07 24.23 -3.97
CA GLU A 123 -29.25 23.41 -4.25
C GLU A 123 -30.51 23.98 -3.58
N LYS A 124 -30.40 24.49 -2.34
CA LYS A 124 -31.51 25.13 -1.63
C LYS A 124 -31.81 26.53 -2.12
N ALA A 125 -30.79 27.33 -2.44
CA ALA A 125 -30.96 28.70 -2.91
C ALA A 125 -31.41 28.75 -4.38
N ARG A 126 -31.17 27.70 -5.18
CA ARG A 126 -31.48 27.63 -6.62
C ARG A 126 -30.99 28.86 -7.40
N GLY A 127 -29.83 29.40 -7.02
CA GLY A 127 -29.25 30.59 -7.63
C GLY A 127 -29.84 31.94 -7.15
N ASN A 128 -30.69 31.98 -6.12
CA ASN A 128 -31.14 33.23 -5.50
C ASN A 128 -30.13 33.72 -4.45
N PRO A 129 -29.43 34.85 -4.67
CA PRO A 129 -28.39 35.35 -3.77
C PRO A 129 -28.93 35.73 -2.37
N ALA A 130 -30.17 36.22 -2.31
CA ALA A 130 -30.79 36.63 -1.04
C ALA A 130 -31.17 35.43 -0.15
N ALA A 131 -31.51 34.29 -0.77
CA ALA A 131 -31.83 33.06 -0.05
C ALA A 131 -30.58 32.37 0.50
N ALA A 132 -29.47 32.42 -0.25
CA ALA A 132 -28.20 31.80 0.14
C ALA A 132 -27.64 32.36 1.46
N ALA A 133 -27.83 33.65 1.75
CA ALA A 133 -27.35 34.29 2.98
C ALA A 133 -28.14 33.92 4.26
N THR A 134 -29.22 33.15 4.13
CA THR A 134 -30.12 32.77 5.23
C THR A 134 -30.10 31.27 5.57
N ILE A 135 -29.25 30.50 4.87
CA ILE A 135 -29.05 29.05 5.02
C ILE A 135 -27.74 28.79 5.76
#